data_AF-A0A814T154-F1
#
_entry.id   AF-A0A814T154-F1
#
_cell.length_a   1.000
_cell.length_b   1.000
_cell.length_c   1.000
_cell.angle_alpha   90.00
_cell.angle_beta   90.00
_cell.angle_gamma   90.00
#
_symmetry.space_group_name_H-M   'P 1'
#
loop_
_entity.id
_entity.type
_entity.pdbx_description
1 polymer ?
#
loop_
_entity_poly.entity_id
_entity_poly.type
_entity_poly.pdbx_seq_one_letter_code
_entity_poly.pdbx_strand_id
1 'polypeptide(L)'
;MLLYNTDDWSNFFHYSYNNNVNSSTPTLCIITRIYEPQVSYFPVFALALLHTGLDNIRIYVTNTDRRTDIRQLKQTISFLNKFVSRKDYITFLNLGDPPQRNDDGYVMTNRALSYIYEQNNHSSSSCQYIVVTNGDNFYSQIFGKRILPHMKDGKDMIAWGFVSHHYKPHYKEFINQTNLTVLQIIDDGTGKCTPVAFRAGFAELGSVAYRLAFLKKHNLYFNQPDASYSVSLDGYFVEQAAQRASSSVILKQTLFFHHLFYSSICITLNLLSDGYQIDLSGHSNIFCKLTTYAFNFCPHLSSYILTVASFDRYCSSSLNPQQRRFSNVKTARWVMLIVILFTGITTIPSVTNFDVDDTNNIGCTSSPNVLFNQVYLIIQVILLVIISPFLMILFGFLTIYNIHKSNQNHGMAIRYRPSEGQLA
;
A
#
# COMPACT_ATOMS: atom_id res chain seq x y z
N MET A 1 40.46 21.64 21.80
CA MET A 1 40.62 22.07 20.41
C MET A 1 42.04 21.73 19.98
N LEU A 2 42.26 20.50 19.52
CA LEU A 2 43.54 20.05 18.96
C LEU A 2 43.38 20.11 17.44
N LEU A 3 44.03 21.08 16.79
CA LEU A 3 44.11 21.18 15.34
C LEU A 3 45.10 20.11 14.86
N TYR A 4 44.61 18.88 14.65
CA TYR A 4 45.38 17.85 13.96
C TYR A 4 45.39 18.13 12.46
N ASN A 5 46.59 18.06 11.87
CA ASN A 5 46.85 18.30 10.46
C ASN A 5 46.08 17.28 9.60
N THR A 6 45.14 17.75 8.78
CA THR A 6 44.17 16.90 8.05
C THR A 6 44.74 16.23 6.80
N ASP A 7 45.96 16.58 6.39
CA ASP A 7 46.50 16.16 5.09
C ASP A 7 47.00 14.70 5.06
N ASP A 8 47.27 14.09 6.21
CA ASP A 8 47.91 12.75 6.30
C ASP A 8 46.90 11.57 6.34
N TRP A 9 45.61 11.84 6.54
CA TRP A 9 44.58 10.80 6.62
C TRP A 9 44.23 10.18 5.25
N SER A 10 44.59 10.86 4.16
CA SER A 10 44.29 10.40 2.80
C SER A 10 44.99 9.09 2.43
N ASN A 11 46.14 8.80 3.05
CA ASN A 11 46.94 7.61 2.74
C ASN A 11 46.50 6.35 3.51
N PHE A 12 45.78 6.48 4.63
CA PHE A 12 45.42 5.34 5.49
C PHE A 12 44.15 4.59 5.06
N PHE A 13 43.31 5.19 4.22
CA PHE A 13 42.05 4.58 3.76
C PHE A 13 41.92 4.66 2.25
N HIS A 14 42.80 3.96 1.53
CA HIS A 14 42.58 3.67 0.10
C HIS A 14 41.46 2.63 -0.06
N TYR A 15 40.21 3.05 0.13
CA TYR A 15 39.06 2.32 -0.37
C TYR A 15 38.99 2.56 -1.88
N SER A 16 39.33 1.55 -2.68
CA SER A 16 39.09 1.54 -4.13
C SER A 16 37.58 1.50 -4.36
N TYR A 17 36.93 2.66 -4.33
CA TYR A 17 35.51 2.77 -4.66
C TYR A 17 35.33 2.54 -6.16
N ASN A 18 34.54 1.54 -6.52
CA ASN A 18 34.23 1.27 -7.91
C ASN A 18 33.22 2.32 -8.38
N ASN A 19 33.69 3.34 -9.10
CA ASN A 19 32.85 4.42 -9.61
C ASN A 19 31.82 3.95 -10.67
N ASN A 20 31.86 2.68 -11.07
CA ASN A 20 30.87 2.10 -11.95
C ASN A 20 29.55 1.87 -11.18
N VAL A 21 28.77 2.94 -11.07
CA VAL A 21 27.37 2.92 -10.63
C VAL A 21 26.64 1.85 -11.45
N ASN A 22 26.30 0.74 -10.80
CA ASN A 22 25.57 -0.33 -11.47
C ASN A 22 24.15 0.18 -11.78
N SER A 23 23.86 0.47 -13.05
CA SER A 23 22.53 0.93 -13.48
C SER A 23 21.43 -0.10 -13.23
N SER A 24 21.78 -1.36 -12.95
CA SER A 24 20.83 -2.42 -12.64
C SER A 24 20.34 -2.41 -11.19
N THR A 25 21.01 -1.70 -10.27
CA THR A 25 20.58 -1.62 -8.87
C THR A 25 19.68 -0.40 -8.65
N PRO A 26 18.52 -0.56 -8.00
CA PRO A 26 17.65 0.58 -7.82
C PRO A 26 18.24 1.65 -6.90
N THR A 27 18.02 2.92 -7.21
CA THR A 27 18.52 4.04 -6.40
C THR A 27 17.72 4.18 -5.11
N LEU A 28 18.41 4.16 -3.97
CA LEU A 28 17.85 4.37 -2.64
C LEU A 28 18.15 5.79 -2.14
N CYS A 29 17.10 6.56 -1.88
CA CYS A 29 17.21 7.89 -1.29
C CYS A 29 16.80 7.84 0.17
N ILE A 30 17.70 8.28 1.05
CA ILE A 30 17.48 8.29 2.50
C ILE A 30 17.29 9.74 2.92
N ILE A 31 16.08 10.11 3.33
CA ILE A 31 15.80 11.40 3.94
C ILE A 31 16.10 11.28 5.42
N THR A 32 17.15 11.95 5.89
CA THR A 32 17.55 11.96 7.29
C THR A 32 17.23 13.30 7.94
N ARG A 33 16.50 13.23 9.06
CA ARG A 33 16.23 14.37 9.95
C ARG A 33 17.42 14.55 10.88
N ILE A 34 18.01 15.75 10.93
CA ILE A 34 19.13 16.07 11.82
C ILE A 34 18.71 17.11 12.84
N TYR A 35 18.97 16.80 14.10
CA TYR A 35 18.92 17.72 15.23
C TYR A 35 20.36 18.13 15.61
N GLU A 36 20.54 19.25 16.30
CA GLU A 36 21.88 19.75 16.60
C GLU A 36 22.81 18.73 17.29
N PRO A 37 22.36 17.94 18.28
CA PRO A 37 23.22 16.92 18.91
C PRO A 37 23.70 15.83 17.95
N GLN A 38 23.04 15.65 16.80
CA GLN A 38 23.33 14.59 15.84
C GLN A 38 24.38 14.99 14.79
N VAL A 39 24.72 16.27 14.66
CA VAL A 39 25.70 16.75 13.67
C VAL A 39 27.06 16.07 13.86
N SER A 40 27.43 15.75 15.10
CA SER A 40 28.67 15.06 15.45
C SER A 40 28.67 13.57 15.08
N TYR A 41 27.51 12.90 15.11
CA TYR A 41 27.38 11.48 14.80
C TYR A 41 27.06 11.21 13.32
N PHE A 42 26.52 12.20 12.61
CA PHE A 42 26.13 12.10 11.20
C PHE A 42 27.25 11.58 10.26
N PRO A 43 28.53 11.99 10.40
CA PRO A 43 29.62 11.44 9.60
C PRO A 43 29.76 9.92 9.70
N VAL A 44 29.66 9.39 10.92
CA VAL A 44 29.78 7.95 11.17
C VAL A 44 28.64 7.21 10.49
N PHE A 45 27.42 7.76 10.54
CA PHE A 45 26.25 7.21 9.86
C PHE A 45 26.44 7.15 8.34
N ALA A 46 26.84 8.25 7.72
CA ALA A 46 27.02 8.29 6.28
C ALA A 46 28.08 7.25 5.86
N LEU A 47 29.22 7.20 6.55
CA LEU A 47 30.26 6.22 6.24
C LEU A 47 29.80 4.77 6.48
N ALA A 48 29.03 4.49 7.53
CA ALA A 48 28.48 3.15 7.77
C ALA A 48 27.54 2.68 6.65
N LEU A 49 26.72 3.58 6.09
CA LEU A 49 25.87 3.28 4.93
C LEU A 49 26.69 2.98 3.68
N LEU A 50 27.79 3.70 3.45
CA LEU A 50 28.71 3.41 2.34
C LEU A 50 29.22 1.96 2.41
N HIS A 51 29.49 1.45 3.61
CA HIS A 51 29.93 0.07 3.83
C HIS A 51 28.83 -1.00 3.66
N THR A 52 27.57 -0.63 3.41
CA THR A 52 26.49 -1.61 3.19
C THR A 52 26.56 -2.30 1.82
N GLY A 53 27.43 -1.83 0.92
CA GLY A 53 27.57 -2.35 -0.44
C GLY A 53 26.46 -1.90 -1.40
N LEU A 54 25.70 -0.88 -1.01
CA LEU A 54 24.71 -0.23 -1.86
C LEU A 54 25.36 0.97 -2.57
N ASP A 55 25.80 0.76 -3.80
CA ASP A 55 26.48 1.81 -4.58
C ASP A 55 25.53 2.96 -4.97
N ASN A 56 24.24 2.69 -5.06
CA ASN A 56 23.22 3.66 -5.50
C ASN A 56 22.45 4.29 -4.32
N ILE A 57 23.15 4.59 -3.21
CA ILE A 57 22.58 5.38 -2.11
C ILE A 57 22.80 6.88 -2.36
N ARG A 58 21.76 7.66 -2.02
CA ARG A 58 21.83 9.12 -1.84
C ARG A 58 21.22 9.50 -0.50
N ILE A 59 21.91 10.34 0.26
CA ILE A 59 21.46 10.81 1.57
C ILE A 59 21.02 12.26 1.43
N TYR A 60 19.76 12.54 1.72
CA TYR A 60 19.19 13.87 1.77
C TYR A 60 19.05 14.29 3.23
N VAL A 61 19.80 15.32 3.61
CA VAL A 61 19.82 15.83 4.99
C VAL A 61 18.87 17.00 5.10
N THR A 62 17.91 16.93 6.01
CA THR A 62 17.04 18.06 6.37
C THR A 62 17.31 18.50 7.81
N ASN A 63 17.48 19.79 8.02
CA ASN A 63 17.57 20.35 9.37
C ASN A 63 16.19 20.34 10.01
N THR A 64 16.09 19.85 11.25
CA THR A 64 14.85 19.84 12.02
C THR A 64 14.96 20.58 13.34
N ASP A 65 16.09 21.23 13.62
CA ASP A 65 16.33 22.01 14.84
C ASP A 65 16.90 23.39 14.49
N ARG A 66 16.29 24.47 14.96
CA ARG A 66 16.73 25.85 14.68
C ARG A 66 18.10 26.16 15.26
N ARG A 67 18.52 25.42 16.29
CA ARG A 67 19.79 25.66 16.96
C ARG A 67 20.98 25.10 16.16
N THR A 68 20.73 24.14 15.27
CA THR A 68 21.75 23.53 14.41
C THR A 68 22.59 24.57 13.67
N ASP A 69 23.91 24.55 13.88
CA ASP A 69 24.85 25.30 13.06
C ASP A 69 24.87 24.76 11.61
N ILE A 70 24.11 25.42 10.73
CA ILE A 70 24.01 25.08 9.31
C ILE A 70 25.36 25.18 8.60
N ARG A 71 26.25 26.08 9.02
CA ARG A 71 27.58 26.22 8.41
C ARG A 71 28.42 25.01 8.74
N GLN A 72 28.43 24.58 10.00
CA GLN A 72 29.10 23.35 10.42
C GLN A 72 28.53 22.13 9.67
N LEU A 73 27.20 21.99 9.60
CA LEU A 73 26.57 20.90 8.87
C LEU A 73 26.98 20.85 7.39
N LYS A 74 27.00 22.00 6.70
CA LYS A 74 27.44 22.09 5.29
C LYS A 74 28.92 21.72 5.12
N GLN A 75 29.78 22.15 6.05
CA GLN A 75 31.21 21.77 6.04
C GLN A 75 31.38 20.27 6.21
N THR A 76 30.63 19.67 7.15
CA THR A 76 30.61 18.22 7.37
C THR A 76 30.16 17.46 6.11
N ILE A 77 29.09 17.90 5.45
CA ILE A 77 28.59 17.30 4.20
C ILE A 77 29.64 17.41 3.08
N SER A 78 30.26 18.58 2.93
CA SER A 78 31.32 18.82 1.94
C SER A 78 32.52 17.90 2.17
N PHE A 79 32.96 17.77 3.44
CA PHE A 79 34.03 16.86 3.83
C PHE A 79 33.70 15.41 3.46
N LEU A 80 32.51 14.93 3.81
CA LEU A 80 32.09 13.55 3.53
C LEU A 80 32.02 13.27 2.02
N ASN A 81 31.43 14.17 1.24
CA ASN A 81 31.37 14.03 -0.22
C ASN A 81 32.76 14.01 -0.86
N LYS A 82 33.69 14.84 -0.36
CA LYS A 82 35.11 14.81 -0.78
C LYS A 82 35.77 13.49 -0.39
N PHE A 83 35.54 13.02 0.84
CA PHE A 83 36.10 11.79 1.37
C PHE A 83 35.68 10.57 0.54
N VAL A 84 34.40 10.46 0.18
CA VAL A 84 33.89 9.36 -0.65
C VAL A 84 34.07 9.59 -2.16
N SER A 85 34.71 10.70 -2.56
CA SER A 85 34.90 11.10 -3.96
C SER A 85 33.59 11.16 -4.79
N ARG A 86 32.46 11.50 -4.15
CA ARG A 86 31.14 11.63 -4.78
C ARG A 86 30.44 12.90 -4.35
N LYS A 87 30.15 13.79 -5.31
CA LYS A 87 29.46 15.06 -5.06
C LYS A 87 27.98 14.89 -4.70
N ASP A 88 27.36 13.79 -5.12
CA ASP A 88 25.93 13.53 -4.97
C ASP A 88 25.61 12.55 -3.82
N TYR A 89 26.61 12.13 -3.06
CA TYR A 89 26.41 11.13 -2.00
C TYR A 89 25.54 11.68 -0.87
N ILE A 90 25.85 12.89 -0.39
CA ILE A 90 25.08 13.61 0.62
C ILE A 90 24.67 14.97 0.08
N THR A 91 23.38 15.27 0.12
CA THR A 91 22.82 16.56 -0.28
C THR A 91 22.10 17.20 0.88
N PHE A 92 22.50 18.43 1.24
CA PHE A 92 21.73 19.25 2.18
C PHE A 92 20.51 19.84 1.49
N LEU A 93 19.32 19.57 2.02
CA LEU A 93 18.07 20.17 1.56
C LEU A 93 17.79 21.43 2.38
N ASN A 94 18.07 22.59 1.79
CA ASN A 94 17.72 23.88 2.39
C ASN A 94 16.23 24.17 2.16
N LEU A 95 15.38 23.73 3.09
CA LEU A 95 13.92 23.79 2.98
C LEU A 95 13.31 24.89 3.87
N GLY A 96 14.10 25.93 4.15
CA GLY A 96 13.79 26.99 5.11
C GLY A 96 13.91 26.55 6.57
N ASP A 97 13.59 27.45 7.48
CA ASP A 97 13.67 27.18 8.90
C ASP A 97 12.61 26.15 9.32
N PRO A 98 12.95 25.25 10.27
CA PRO A 98 11.95 24.40 10.90
C PRO A 98 10.92 25.27 11.62
N PRO A 99 9.65 24.82 11.71
CA PRO A 99 8.62 25.54 12.46
C PRO A 99 9.00 25.69 13.96
N GLN A 100 8.18 26.43 14.73
CA GLN A 100 8.37 26.60 16.18
C GLN A 100 7.53 25.61 17.00
N ARG A 101 7.10 24.50 16.41
CA ARG A 101 6.09 23.60 17.02
C ARG A 101 6.73 22.27 17.38
N ASN A 102 6.08 21.48 18.24
CA ASN A 102 6.62 20.19 18.67
C ASN A 102 6.78 19.13 17.55
N ASP A 103 6.36 19.43 16.32
CA ASP A 103 6.30 18.49 15.18
C ASP A 103 7.28 18.83 14.04
N ASP A 104 8.35 19.59 14.34
CA ASP A 104 9.30 20.11 13.34
C ASP A 104 9.84 19.03 12.40
N GLY A 105 10.09 17.83 12.93
CA GLY A 105 10.56 16.69 12.14
C GLY A 105 9.62 16.28 11.01
N TYR A 106 8.31 16.22 11.26
CA TYR A 106 7.33 15.77 10.26
C TYR A 106 7.09 16.80 9.17
N VAL A 107 7.04 18.09 9.54
CA VAL A 107 6.88 19.17 8.57
C VAL A 107 8.08 19.20 7.62
N MET A 108 9.29 19.04 8.14
CA MET A 108 10.50 19.02 7.32
C MET A 108 10.59 17.76 6.45
N THR A 109 10.19 16.59 6.96
CA THR A 109 10.03 15.37 6.13
C THR A 109 9.12 15.62 4.93
N ASN A 110 8.00 16.33 5.13
CA ASN A 110 7.08 16.63 4.03
C ASN A 110 7.68 17.56 2.98
N ARG A 111 8.36 18.61 3.42
CA ARG A 111 9.07 19.51 2.51
C ARG A 111 10.12 18.75 1.70
N ALA A 112 10.86 17.84 2.36
CA ALA A 112 11.87 17.01 1.70
C ALA A 112 11.25 16.03 0.69
N LEU A 113 10.16 15.37 1.05
CA LEU A 113 9.45 14.46 0.16
C LEU A 113 8.87 15.20 -1.07
N SER A 114 8.29 16.38 -0.85
CA SER A 114 7.75 17.22 -1.93
C SER A 114 8.85 17.66 -2.89
N TYR A 115 10.01 18.08 -2.36
CA TYR A 115 11.19 18.39 -3.16
C TYR A 115 11.63 17.20 -4.02
N ILE A 116 11.69 15.99 -3.45
CA ILE A 116 12.07 14.78 -4.19
C ILE A 116 11.03 14.43 -5.27
N TYR A 117 9.73 14.64 -4.99
CA TYR A 117 8.68 14.42 -5.99
C TYR A 117 8.86 15.31 -7.21
N GLU A 118 9.09 16.61 -6.99
CA GLU A 118 9.31 17.61 -8.03
C GLU A 118 10.58 17.31 -8.83
N GLN A 119 11.70 17.05 -8.15
CA GLN A 119 12.96 16.68 -8.81
C GLN A 119 12.82 15.45 -9.69
N ASN A 120 12.08 14.44 -9.22
CA ASN A 120 11.87 13.20 -9.96
C ASN A 120 10.92 13.39 -11.17
N ASN A 121 10.10 14.44 -11.22
CA ASN A 121 9.32 14.77 -12.42
C ASN A 121 10.20 15.33 -13.55
N HIS A 122 11.30 16.00 -13.19
CA HIS A 122 12.23 16.58 -14.17
C HIS A 122 13.38 15.64 -14.54
N SER A 123 13.72 14.69 -13.67
CA SER A 123 14.77 13.71 -13.91
C SER A 123 14.33 12.32 -13.44
N SER A 124 14.15 11.41 -14.39
CA SER A 124 13.76 10.02 -14.15
C SER A 124 14.80 9.22 -13.34
N SER A 125 15.99 9.77 -13.11
CA SER A 125 17.15 9.05 -12.57
C SER A 125 17.45 9.29 -11.08
N SER A 126 16.69 10.13 -10.37
CA SER A 126 17.18 10.60 -9.07
C SER A 126 16.94 9.67 -7.86
N CYS A 127 15.75 9.09 -7.74
CA CYS A 127 15.32 8.26 -6.60
C CYS A 127 14.26 7.24 -7.04
N GLN A 128 14.49 5.94 -6.81
CA GLN A 128 13.46 4.91 -7.04
C GLN A 128 12.81 4.46 -5.74
N TYR A 129 13.59 4.40 -4.66
CA TYR A 129 13.14 4.09 -3.32
C TYR A 129 13.44 5.23 -2.36
N ILE A 130 12.57 5.43 -1.37
CA ILE A 130 12.73 6.43 -0.31
C ILE A 130 12.62 5.76 1.05
N VAL A 131 13.56 6.07 1.93
CA VAL A 131 13.50 5.80 3.37
C VAL A 131 13.53 7.13 4.09
N VAL A 132 12.70 7.29 5.12
CA VAL A 132 12.71 8.49 5.97
C VAL A 132 13.11 8.08 7.36
N THR A 133 14.09 8.75 7.95
CA THR A 133 14.64 8.35 9.25
C THR A 133 15.14 9.54 10.05
N ASN A 134 15.41 9.32 11.33
CA ASN A 134 16.19 10.24 12.15
C ASN A 134 17.68 9.92 12.02
N GLY A 135 18.54 10.93 12.21
CA GLY A 135 19.99 10.73 12.19
C GLY A 135 20.51 9.78 13.27
N ASP A 136 19.74 9.56 14.34
CA ASP A 136 20.02 8.62 15.43
C ASP A 136 19.39 7.23 15.22
N ASN A 137 18.56 7.05 14.19
CA ASN A 137 17.99 5.74 13.85
C ASN A 137 19.00 5.00 12.98
N PHE A 138 20.05 4.49 13.65
CA PHE A 138 21.21 3.87 13.05
C PHE A 138 20.88 2.56 12.33
N TYR A 139 21.27 2.49 11.06
CA TYR A 139 21.18 1.27 10.27
C TYR A 139 22.47 0.49 10.34
N SER A 140 22.39 -0.75 10.82
CA SER A 140 23.52 -1.68 10.78
C SER A 140 23.95 -1.98 9.34
N GLN A 141 25.18 -2.48 9.16
CA GLN A 141 25.66 -3.00 7.87
C GLN A 141 24.72 -4.05 7.23
N ILE A 142 23.83 -4.66 8.03
CA ILE A 142 22.83 -5.63 7.60
C ILE A 142 21.70 -4.96 6.79
N PHE A 143 21.49 -3.65 6.95
CA PHE A 143 20.43 -2.90 6.27
C PHE A 143 20.45 -3.09 4.76
N GLY A 144 21.58 -2.80 4.10
CA GLY A 144 21.68 -2.93 2.65
C GLY A 144 21.44 -4.36 2.17
N LYS A 145 22.00 -5.34 2.88
CA LYS A 145 21.79 -6.77 2.58
C LYS A 145 20.33 -7.20 2.69
N ARG A 146 19.57 -6.61 3.61
CA ARG A 146 18.14 -6.94 3.80
C ARG A 146 17.23 -6.29 2.78
N ILE A 147 17.48 -5.03 2.38
CA ILE A 147 16.54 -4.32 1.51
C ILE A 147 16.80 -4.56 0.02
N LEU A 148 18.06 -4.79 -0.38
CA LEU A 148 18.46 -4.83 -1.78
C LEU A 148 17.74 -5.91 -2.61
N PRO A 149 17.55 -7.15 -2.13
CA PRO A 149 16.81 -8.16 -2.89
C PRO A 149 15.39 -7.70 -3.24
N HIS A 150 14.67 -7.19 -2.25
CA HIS A 150 13.28 -6.73 -2.43
C HIS A 150 13.16 -5.49 -3.33
N MET A 151 14.17 -4.62 -3.32
CA MET A 151 14.25 -3.50 -4.26
C MET A 151 14.40 -3.99 -5.71
N LYS A 152 15.26 -5.00 -5.94
CA LYS A 152 15.44 -5.60 -7.27
C LYS A 152 14.17 -6.29 -7.76
N ASP A 153 13.41 -6.88 -6.85
CA ASP A 153 12.10 -7.49 -7.13
C ASP A 153 10.99 -6.46 -7.38
N GLY A 154 11.30 -5.16 -7.28
CA GLY A 154 10.37 -4.08 -7.57
C GLY A 154 9.23 -3.93 -6.56
N LYS A 155 9.42 -4.39 -5.32
CA LYS A 155 8.39 -4.28 -4.26
C LYS A 155 8.08 -2.81 -3.96
N ASP A 156 6.81 -2.51 -3.71
CA ASP A 156 6.36 -1.13 -3.48
C ASP A 156 6.62 -0.63 -2.06
N MET A 157 6.66 -1.54 -1.09
CA MET A 157 6.96 -1.27 0.32
C MET A 157 7.83 -2.38 0.88
N ILE A 158 8.92 -2.03 1.55
CA ILE A 158 9.86 -2.96 2.17
C ILE A 158 10.01 -2.55 3.62
N ALA A 159 9.45 -3.33 4.53
CA ALA A 159 9.55 -3.09 5.97
C ALA A 159 10.61 -4.00 6.58
N TRP A 160 11.27 -3.55 7.65
CA TRP A 160 12.19 -4.36 8.44
C TRP A 160 12.00 -4.14 9.94
N GLY A 161 12.35 -5.14 10.75
CA GLY A 161 12.37 -4.98 12.20
C GLY A 161 13.39 -3.93 12.61
N PHE A 162 12.92 -2.88 13.27
CA PHE A 162 13.74 -1.81 13.81
C PHE A 162 14.05 -2.05 15.30
N VAL A 163 15.27 -1.69 15.71
CA VAL A 163 15.61 -1.54 17.13
C VAL A 163 16.02 -0.09 17.28
N SER A 164 15.16 0.74 17.86
CA SER A 164 15.55 2.11 18.19
C SER A 164 16.65 2.06 19.24
N HIS A 165 17.57 3.01 19.19
CA HIS A 165 18.60 3.20 20.22
C HIS A 165 17.96 3.50 21.59
N HIS A 166 16.67 3.88 21.64
CA HIS A 166 15.85 3.81 22.84
C HIS A 166 15.33 2.39 23.08
N TYR A 167 16.24 1.42 23.18
CA TYR A 167 15.89 0.18 23.87
C TYR A 167 15.45 0.58 25.28
N LYS A 168 14.15 0.48 25.55
CA LYS A 168 13.54 0.77 26.87
C LYS A 168 13.42 -0.55 27.62
N PRO A 169 14.47 -1.06 28.29
CA PRO A 169 14.42 -2.34 29.01
C PRO A 169 13.34 -2.37 30.11
N HIS A 170 12.88 -1.21 30.56
CA HIS A 170 11.83 -1.07 31.57
C HIS A 170 10.41 -1.10 31.01
N TYR A 171 10.24 -1.02 29.70
CA TYR A 171 8.97 -1.35 29.04
C TYR A 171 8.85 -2.89 28.98
N LYS A 172 8.66 -3.52 30.14
CA LYS A 172 8.04 -4.85 30.22
C LYS A 172 6.56 -4.66 29.90
N GLU A 173 6.25 -4.39 28.65
CA GLU A 173 4.87 -4.58 28.19
C GLU A 173 4.54 -6.05 28.45
N PHE A 174 3.50 -6.29 29.23
CA PHE A 174 2.89 -7.61 29.35
C PHE A 174 2.43 -7.99 27.93
N ILE A 175 3.32 -8.68 27.20
CA ILE A 175 2.99 -9.27 25.92
C ILE A 175 1.98 -10.35 26.25
N ASN A 176 0.69 -10.01 26.15
CA ASN A 176 -0.36 -10.99 26.23
C ASN A 176 -0.18 -11.92 25.03
N GLN A 177 0.44 -13.08 25.26
CA GLN A 177 0.80 -14.03 24.21
C GLN A 177 -0.43 -14.51 23.42
N THR A 178 -1.62 -14.37 23.98
CA THR A 178 -2.89 -14.71 23.31
C THR A 178 -3.33 -13.69 22.24
N ASN A 179 -2.77 -12.47 22.24
CA ASN A 179 -3.03 -11.42 21.23
C ASN A 179 -1.94 -11.32 20.15
N LEU A 180 -1.02 -12.29 20.09
CA LEU A 180 0.04 -12.39 19.06
C LEU A 180 -0.49 -12.89 17.70
N THR A 181 -1.61 -12.34 17.23
CA THR A 181 -2.11 -12.56 15.86
C THR A 181 -2.20 -11.23 15.12
N VAL A 182 -1.11 -10.50 15.11
CA VAL A 182 -0.87 -9.46 14.10
C VAL A 182 0.34 -9.97 13.31
N LEU A 183 0.28 -9.88 11.99
CA LEU A 183 0.77 -10.88 11.03
C LEU A 183 1.92 -10.31 10.16
N GLN A 184 3.23 -10.68 10.27
CA GLN A 184 4.57 -10.14 9.74
C GLN A 184 4.95 -10.28 8.19
N ILE A 185 5.17 -9.17 7.41
CA ILE A 185 5.66 -8.85 6.03
C ILE A 185 7.12 -9.24 6.15
N ILE A 186 7.32 -10.51 5.95
CA ILE A 186 8.55 -11.02 5.46
C ILE A 186 8.20 -11.46 4.05
N ASP A 187 8.83 -10.84 3.07
CA ASP A 187 8.87 -11.37 1.72
C ASP A 187 9.95 -12.46 1.74
N ASP A 188 9.55 -13.72 1.65
CA ASP A 188 10.44 -14.87 1.62
C ASP A 188 10.88 -15.21 0.17
N GLY A 189 10.59 -14.34 -0.79
CA GLY A 189 10.95 -14.52 -2.20
C GLY A 189 9.99 -15.41 -3.00
N THR A 190 8.80 -15.73 -2.48
CA THR A 190 7.85 -16.64 -3.15
C THR A 190 6.76 -15.96 -3.98
N GLY A 191 6.76 -14.62 -4.10
CA GLY A 191 5.74 -13.89 -4.89
C GLY A 191 4.35 -13.83 -4.24
N LYS A 192 4.19 -14.31 -3.00
CA LYS A 192 3.01 -14.09 -2.17
C LYS A 192 3.24 -12.88 -1.26
N CYS A 193 2.32 -11.92 -1.25
CA CYS A 193 2.28 -10.89 -0.21
C CYS A 193 1.92 -11.56 1.13
N THR A 194 2.91 -12.00 1.89
CA THR A 194 2.67 -12.46 3.27
C THR A 194 2.55 -11.20 4.15
N PRO A 195 1.43 -10.94 4.85
CA PRO A 195 1.15 -9.66 5.53
C PRO A 195 2.13 -9.35 6.69
N VAL A 196 2.45 -8.05 7.04
CA VAL A 196 3.20 -7.48 8.25
C VAL A 196 2.30 -7.03 9.37
N ALA A 197 2.74 -7.50 10.53
CA ALA A 197 2.21 -7.28 11.83
C ALA A 197 2.69 -5.90 12.16
N PHE A 198 2.14 -4.90 11.50
CA PHE A 198 2.30 -3.56 11.99
C PHE A 198 1.48 -3.58 13.27
N ARG A 199 2.15 -3.90 14.39
CA ARG A 199 1.62 -3.50 15.68
C ARG A 199 1.55 -1.98 15.58
N ALA A 200 0.34 -1.43 15.61
CA ALA A 200 0.16 0.01 15.71
C ALA A 200 1.05 0.51 16.86
N GLY A 201 2.00 1.41 16.54
CA GLY A 201 2.99 1.92 17.48
C GLY A 201 4.42 1.34 17.39
N PHE A 202 4.73 0.40 16.50
CA PHE A 202 6.08 -0.21 16.40
C PHE A 202 6.80 -0.06 15.06
N ALA A 203 6.12 0.35 13.99
CA ALA A 203 6.79 0.75 12.75
C ALA A 203 7.05 2.25 12.80
N GLU A 204 8.26 2.62 13.20
CA GLU A 204 8.76 3.97 13.03
C GLU A 204 8.99 4.25 11.55
N LEU A 205 8.97 5.52 11.18
CA LEU A 205 9.23 5.98 9.82
C LEU A 205 10.49 5.38 9.21
N GLY A 206 11.52 5.22 10.04
CA GLY A 206 12.81 4.64 9.70
C GLY A 206 12.81 3.12 9.51
N SER A 207 11.67 2.43 9.52
CA SER A 207 11.61 0.97 9.37
C SER A 207 11.02 0.52 8.03
N VAL A 208 10.70 1.46 7.14
CA VAL A 208 10.04 1.17 5.86
C VAL A 208 10.68 1.96 4.71
N ALA A 209 11.00 1.25 3.63
CA ALA A 209 11.38 1.82 2.36
C ALA A 209 10.17 1.77 1.42
N TYR A 210 9.90 2.89 0.76
CA TYR A 210 8.78 3.04 -0.16
C TYR A 210 9.31 3.23 -1.57
N ARG A 211 8.71 2.54 -2.54
CA ARG A 211 8.93 2.85 -3.94
C ARG A 211 8.30 4.21 -4.22
N LEU A 212 9.07 5.10 -4.82
CA LEU A 212 8.64 6.47 -5.06
C LEU A 212 7.41 6.54 -5.98
N ALA A 213 7.37 5.68 -7.00
CA ALA A 213 6.22 5.55 -7.90
C ALA A 213 4.95 5.13 -7.15
N PHE A 214 5.06 4.28 -6.12
CA PHE A 214 3.93 3.89 -5.27
C PHE A 214 3.41 5.07 -4.47
N LEU A 215 4.29 5.83 -3.81
CA LEU A 215 3.87 7.01 -3.05
C LEU A 215 3.18 8.06 -3.95
N LYS A 216 3.73 8.30 -5.15
CA LYS A 216 3.12 9.20 -6.17
C LYS A 216 1.76 8.70 -6.63
N LYS A 217 1.67 7.42 -7.05
CA LYS A 217 0.43 6.80 -7.53
C LYS A 217 -0.70 6.91 -6.51
N HIS A 218 -0.37 6.78 -5.23
CA HIS A 218 -1.34 6.85 -4.15
C HIS A 218 -1.45 8.24 -3.53
N ASN A 219 -0.82 9.30 -4.06
CA ASN A 219 -0.83 10.65 -3.49
C ASN A 219 -0.56 10.63 -1.97
N LEU A 220 0.44 9.87 -1.55
CA LEU A 220 0.82 9.74 -0.14
C LEU A 220 1.76 10.89 0.23
N TYR A 221 1.36 11.66 1.24
CA TYR A 221 2.13 12.73 1.86
C TYR A 221 2.15 12.49 3.38
N PHE A 222 3.19 12.94 4.08
CA PHE A 222 3.28 12.86 5.53
C PHE A 222 2.42 13.91 6.24
N ASN A 223 1.98 14.97 5.55
CA ASN A 223 1.15 16.04 6.09
C ASN A 223 -0.27 16.00 5.52
N GLN A 224 -1.30 15.76 6.35
CA GLN A 224 -2.59 16.43 6.24
C GLN A 224 -2.50 17.84 6.85
N PRO A 225 -2.64 18.91 6.05
CA PRO A 225 -2.41 20.29 6.49
C PRO A 225 -3.21 20.74 7.73
N ASP A 226 -4.31 20.06 8.04
CA ASP A 226 -5.25 20.43 9.11
C ASP A 226 -5.31 19.43 10.27
N ALA A 227 -4.48 18.39 10.27
CA ALA A 227 -4.46 17.43 11.38
C ALA A 227 -3.50 17.93 12.47
N SER A 228 -4.02 18.15 13.69
CA SER A 228 -3.16 18.29 14.86
C SER A 228 -2.45 16.96 15.07
N TYR A 229 -1.14 16.99 14.92
CA TYR A 229 -0.31 15.81 15.02
C TYR A 229 -0.11 15.44 16.49
N SER A 230 -0.53 14.24 16.89
CA SER A 230 -0.12 13.64 18.16
C SER A 230 1.09 12.73 17.92
N VAL A 231 1.98 12.57 18.90
CA VAL A 231 3.31 11.93 18.80
C VAL A 231 3.32 10.48 18.23
N SER A 232 2.18 9.84 17.94
CA SER A 232 2.03 8.47 17.42
C SER A 232 1.92 8.30 15.88
N LEU A 233 2.31 9.30 15.08
CA LEU A 233 1.95 9.37 13.64
C LEU A 233 2.83 8.63 12.65
N ASP A 234 4.04 8.23 13.02
CA ASP A 234 4.86 7.35 12.17
C ASP A 234 4.04 6.12 11.74
N GLY A 235 3.29 5.55 12.67
CA GLY A 235 2.37 4.45 12.41
C GLY A 235 1.21 4.82 11.47
N TYR A 236 0.73 6.06 11.50
CA TYR A 236 -0.39 6.51 10.65
C TYR A 236 -0.03 6.54 9.17
N PHE A 237 1.18 7.02 8.82
CA PHE A 237 1.62 7.02 7.42
C PHE A 237 1.82 5.60 6.89
N VAL A 238 2.46 4.74 7.68
CA VAL A 238 2.66 3.32 7.36
C VAL A 238 1.30 2.63 7.20
N GLU A 239 0.35 2.89 8.10
CA GLU A 239 -0.99 2.35 8.06
C GLU A 239 -1.78 2.83 6.83
N GLN A 240 -1.75 4.12 6.51
CA GLN A 240 -2.37 4.67 5.29
C GLN A 240 -1.81 4.02 4.02
N ALA A 241 -0.49 3.86 3.94
CA ALA A 241 0.15 3.19 2.82
C ALA A 241 -0.28 1.71 2.71
N ALA A 242 -0.27 0.98 3.82
CA ALA A 242 -0.68 -0.42 3.89
C ALA A 242 -2.18 -0.64 3.62
N GLN A 243 -3.05 0.24 4.12
CA GLN A 243 -4.49 0.19 3.88
C GLN A 243 -4.79 0.34 2.38
N ARG A 244 -4.14 1.30 1.70
CA ARG A 244 -4.31 1.50 0.25
C ARG A 244 -3.80 0.33 -0.59
N ALA A 245 -2.91 -0.50 -0.04
CA ALA A 245 -2.37 -1.67 -0.71
C ALA A 245 -3.20 -2.95 -0.53
N SER A 246 -4.00 -3.09 0.54
CA SER A 246 -4.45 -4.41 1.02
C SER A 246 -5.92 -4.78 0.80
N SER A 247 -6.89 -3.87 0.98
CA SER A 247 -8.32 -4.23 0.93
C SER A 247 -8.80 -4.61 -0.47
N SER A 248 -8.31 -3.90 -1.50
CA SER A 248 -8.70 -4.14 -2.89
C SER A 248 -8.20 -5.47 -3.46
N VAL A 249 -7.14 -6.07 -2.89
CA VAL A 249 -6.47 -7.24 -3.49
C VAL A 249 -7.33 -8.49 -3.36
N ILE A 250 -7.91 -8.75 -2.19
CA ILE A 250 -8.70 -9.96 -1.94
C ILE A 250 -9.94 -10.00 -2.82
N LEU A 251 -10.70 -8.90 -2.88
CA LEU A 251 -11.91 -8.83 -3.71
C LEU A 251 -11.60 -9.00 -5.19
N LYS A 252 -10.50 -8.42 -5.68
CA LYS A 252 -10.03 -8.60 -7.07
C LYS A 252 -9.63 -10.05 -7.36
N GLN A 253 -8.88 -10.68 -6.46
CA GLN A 253 -8.46 -12.07 -6.62
C GLN A 253 -9.67 -13.01 -6.63
N THR A 254 -10.60 -12.87 -5.68
CA THR A 254 -11.84 -13.68 -5.64
C THR A 254 -12.64 -13.53 -6.93
N LEU A 255 -12.83 -12.30 -7.41
CA LEU A 255 -13.56 -12.04 -8.66
C LEU A 255 -12.85 -12.68 -9.87
N PHE A 256 -11.52 -12.57 -9.95
CA PHE A 256 -10.73 -13.17 -11.02
C PHE A 256 -10.87 -14.70 -11.05
N PHE A 257 -10.68 -15.37 -9.91
CA PHE A 257 -10.83 -16.83 -9.83
C PHE A 257 -12.25 -17.27 -10.14
N HIS A 258 -13.26 -16.53 -9.68
CA HIS A 258 -14.67 -16.79 -9.98
C HIS A 258 -14.98 -16.66 -11.47
N HIS A 259 -14.50 -15.61 -12.13
CA HIS A 259 -14.68 -15.41 -13.58
C HIS A 259 -13.95 -16.47 -14.40
N LEU A 260 -12.74 -16.84 -14.00
CA LEU A 260 -11.98 -17.91 -14.66
C LEU A 260 -12.71 -19.25 -14.55
N PHE A 261 -13.17 -19.60 -13.35
CA PHE A 261 -13.95 -20.81 -13.11
C PHE A 261 -15.25 -20.82 -13.93
N TYR A 262 -16.05 -19.76 -13.81
CA TYR A 262 -17.32 -19.63 -14.52
C TYR A 262 -17.15 -19.68 -16.03
N SER A 263 -16.22 -18.90 -16.59
CA SER A 263 -15.96 -18.91 -18.03
C SER A 263 -15.46 -20.27 -18.52
N SER A 264 -14.53 -20.91 -17.80
CA SER A 264 -14.02 -22.22 -18.19
C SER A 264 -15.12 -23.29 -18.26
N ILE A 265 -16.02 -23.32 -17.28
CA ILE A 265 -17.12 -24.30 -17.24
C ILE A 265 -18.19 -23.94 -18.25
N CYS A 266 -18.73 -22.72 -18.20
CA CYS A 266 -19.85 -22.32 -19.03
C CYS A 266 -19.50 -22.30 -20.52
N ILE A 267 -18.31 -21.82 -20.90
CA ILE A 267 -17.87 -21.86 -22.29
C ILE A 267 -17.72 -23.30 -22.75
N THR A 268 -17.15 -24.19 -21.93
CA THR A 268 -17.01 -25.61 -22.29
C THR A 268 -18.38 -26.27 -22.47
N LEU A 269 -19.32 -26.05 -21.54
CA LEU A 269 -20.66 -26.63 -21.64
C LEU A 269 -21.45 -26.09 -22.84
N ASN A 270 -21.40 -24.77 -23.09
CA ASN A 270 -22.06 -24.17 -24.24
C ASN A 270 -21.40 -24.61 -25.56
N LEU A 271 -20.07 -24.76 -25.58
CA LEU A 271 -19.35 -25.26 -26.76
C LEU A 271 -19.73 -26.71 -27.07
N LEU A 272 -19.84 -27.57 -26.05
CA LEU A 272 -20.29 -28.96 -26.22
C LEU A 272 -21.75 -29.04 -26.70
N SER A 273 -22.64 -28.28 -26.07
CA SER A 273 -24.06 -28.21 -26.41
C SER A 273 -24.26 -27.65 -27.82
N ASP A 274 -23.85 -26.41 -28.06
CA ASP A 274 -24.21 -25.68 -29.28
C ASP A 274 -23.28 -26.05 -30.44
N GLY A 275 -21.99 -26.25 -30.15
CA GLY A 275 -20.98 -26.53 -31.15
C GLY A 275 -20.94 -28.00 -31.59
N TYR A 276 -21.13 -28.94 -30.65
CA TYR A 276 -21.04 -30.38 -30.94
C TYR A 276 -22.37 -31.12 -30.83
N GLN A 277 -23.48 -30.45 -30.47
CA GLN A 277 -24.79 -31.07 -30.25
C GLN A 277 -24.75 -32.16 -29.16
N ILE A 278 -23.82 -32.03 -28.21
CA ILE A 278 -23.68 -32.93 -27.06
C ILE A 278 -24.29 -32.22 -25.84
N ASP A 279 -25.59 -32.43 -25.62
CA ASP A 279 -26.27 -31.92 -24.43
C ASP A 279 -26.11 -32.87 -23.24
N LEU A 280 -25.09 -32.63 -22.42
CA LEU A 280 -24.87 -33.36 -21.17
C LEU A 280 -26.00 -33.15 -20.15
N SER A 281 -26.76 -32.04 -20.26
CA SER A 281 -27.85 -31.73 -19.32
C SER A 281 -29.07 -32.63 -19.53
N GLY A 282 -29.38 -33.03 -20.76
CA GLY A 282 -30.46 -33.97 -21.06
C GLY A 282 -30.21 -35.42 -20.63
N HIS A 283 -28.97 -35.80 -20.29
CA HIS A 283 -28.62 -37.20 -19.97
C HIS A 283 -28.71 -37.55 -18.49
N SER A 284 -28.66 -36.56 -17.60
CA SER A 284 -28.64 -36.80 -16.15
C SER A 284 -29.36 -35.69 -15.41
N ASN A 285 -30.38 -36.07 -14.63
CA ASN A 285 -31.14 -35.14 -13.81
C ASN A 285 -30.24 -34.37 -12.82
N ILE A 286 -29.27 -35.06 -12.21
CA ILE A 286 -28.30 -34.42 -11.31
C ILE A 286 -27.48 -33.37 -12.06
N PHE A 287 -27.04 -33.67 -13.28
CA PHE A 287 -26.25 -32.76 -14.09
C PHE A 287 -27.06 -31.56 -14.60
N CYS A 288 -28.31 -31.77 -15.04
CA CYS A 288 -29.28 -30.71 -15.38
C CYS A 288 -29.46 -29.72 -14.23
N LYS A 289 -29.74 -30.23 -13.02
CA LYS A 289 -29.93 -29.42 -11.82
C LYS A 289 -28.67 -28.65 -11.40
N LEU A 290 -27.51 -29.33 -11.37
CA LEU A 290 -26.25 -28.71 -10.97
C LEU A 290 -25.78 -27.63 -11.96
N THR A 291 -25.91 -27.92 -13.26
CA THR A 291 -25.55 -26.99 -14.33
C THR A 291 -26.44 -25.75 -14.27
N THR A 292 -27.75 -25.94 -14.17
CA THR A 292 -28.71 -24.83 -14.06
C THR A 292 -28.49 -24.01 -12.80
N TYR A 293 -28.21 -24.65 -11.67
CA TYR A 293 -27.83 -23.94 -10.44
C TYR A 293 -26.56 -23.12 -10.63
N ALA A 294 -25.50 -23.67 -11.23
CA ALA A 294 -24.26 -22.94 -11.48
C ALA A 294 -24.47 -21.74 -12.42
N PHE A 295 -25.25 -21.90 -13.49
CA PHE A 295 -25.58 -20.83 -14.43
C PHE A 295 -26.37 -19.68 -13.79
N ASN A 296 -27.17 -19.95 -12.76
CA ASN A 296 -27.86 -18.90 -11.99
C ASN A 296 -27.00 -18.35 -10.86
N PHE A 297 -26.33 -19.20 -10.08
CA PHE A 297 -25.52 -18.80 -8.92
C PHE A 297 -24.34 -17.92 -9.31
N CYS A 298 -23.57 -18.29 -10.34
CA CYS A 298 -22.33 -17.61 -10.66
C CYS A 298 -22.50 -16.14 -11.11
N PRO A 299 -23.43 -15.80 -12.02
CA PRO A 299 -23.70 -14.40 -12.37
C PRO A 299 -24.17 -13.57 -11.17
N HIS A 300 -25.05 -14.12 -10.32
CA HIS A 300 -25.50 -13.47 -9.09
C HIS A 300 -24.34 -13.18 -8.14
N LEU A 301 -23.54 -14.20 -7.84
CA LEU A 301 -22.37 -14.04 -6.98
C LEU A 301 -21.40 -12.99 -7.53
N SER A 302 -21.12 -13.02 -8.83
CA SER A 302 -20.26 -12.04 -9.49
C SER A 302 -20.79 -10.61 -9.33
N SER A 303 -22.08 -10.38 -9.58
CA SER A 303 -22.69 -9.06 -9.51
C SER A 303 -22.62 -8.49 -8.08
N TYR A 304 -22.91 -9.31 -7.07
CA TYR A 304 -22.82 -8.85 -5.67
C TYR A 304 -21.38 -8.69 -5.17
N ILE A 305 -20.40 -9.47 -5.64
CA ILE A 305 -18.98 -9.23 -5.36
C ILE A 305 -18.56 -7.86 -5.92
N LEU A 306 -19.01 -7.49 -7.13
CA LEU A 306 -18.76 -6.17 -7.71
C LEU A 306 -19.43 -5.05 -6.90
N THR A 307 -20.65 -5.26 -6.43
CA THR A 307 -21.33 -4.32 -5.52
C THR A 307 -20.54 -4.13 -4.22
N VAL A 308 -20.07 -5.21 -3.59
CA VAL A 308 -19.24 -5.14 -2.37
C VAL A 308 -17.90 -4.44 -2.64
N ALA A 309 -17.26 -4.70 -3.78
CA ALA A 309 -16.04 -3.99 -4.17
C ALA A 309 -16.26 -2.49 -4.36
N SER A 310 -17.43 -2.10 -4.86
CA SER A 310 -17.82 -0.69 -4.99
C SER A 310 -18.09 -0.05 -3.62
N PHE A 311 -18.73 -0.79 -2.71
CA PHE A 311 -18.91 -0.38 -1.31
C PHE A 311 -17.57 -0.21 -0.58
N ASP A 312 -16.64 -1.17 -0.73
CA ASP A 312 -15.29 -1.09 -0.14
C ASP A 312 -14.54 0.16 -0.63
N ARG A 313 -14.59 0.45 -1.94
CA ARG A 313 -14.02 1.69 -2.50
C ARG A 313 -14.67 2.94 -1.90
N TYR A 314 -16.00 2.96 -1.78
CA TYR A 314 -16.70 4.06 -1.12
C TYR A 314 -16.21 4.27 0.33
N CYS A 315 -16.17 3.21 1.14
CA CYS A 315 -15.69 3.26 2.52
C CYS A 315 -14.23 3.75 2.59
N SER A 316 -13.36 3.25 1.71
CA SER A 316 -11.95 3.64 1.65
C SER A 316 -11.75 5.12 1.26
N SER A 317 -12.64 5.67 0.44
CA SER A 317 -12.59 7.06 -0.03
C SER A 317 -13.09 8.08 1.01
N SER A 318 -13.79 7.63 2.05
CA SER A 318 -14.38 8.53 3.03
C SER A 318 -13.35 9.22 3.91
N LEU A 319 -13.59 10.50 4.24
CA LEU A 319 -12.80 11.23 5.24
C LEU A 319 -13.11 10.78 6.68
N ASN A 320 -14.28 10.16 6.91
CA ASN A 320 -14.68 9.72 8.25
C ASN A 320 -13.96 8.41 8.64
N PRO A 321 -13.16 8.39 9.72
CA PRO A 321 -12.47 7.19 10.18
C PRO A 321 -13.40 6.00 10.47
N GLN A 322 -14.62 6.25 10.96
CA GLN A 322 -15.59 5.20 11.25
C GLN A 322 -16.03 4.46 9.98
N GLN A 323 -16.18 5.18 8.87
CA GLN A 323 -16.55 4.59 7.59
C GLN A 323 -15.37 3.84 6.96
N ARG A 324 -14.15 4.38 7.05
CA ARG A 324 -12.94 3.70 6.56
C ARG A 324 -12.68 2.38 7.25
N ARG A 325 -13.06 2.25 8.53
CA ARG A 325 -12.91 1.00 9.29
C ARG A 325 -13.61 -0.19 8.62
N PHE A 326 -14.65 0.03 7.80
CA PHE A 326 -15.31 -1.05 7.06
C PHE A 326 -14.44 -1.60 5.91
N SER A 327 -13.52 -0.80 5.36
CA SER A 327 -12.55 -1.25 4.35
C SER A 327 -11.36 -1.96 5.01
N ASN A 328 -11.63 -3.09 5.64
CA ASN A 328 -10.62 -3.94 6.24
C ASN A 328 -10.78 -5.39 5.77
N VAL A 329 -9.68 -6.15 5.78
CA VAL A 329 -9.64 -7.53 5.30
C VAL A 329 -10.59 -8.47 6.08
N LYS A 330 -10.75 -8.27 7.39
CA LYS A 330 -11.63 -9.12 8.22
C LYS A 330 -13.10 -8.91 7.84
N THR A 331 -13.53 -7.67 7.72
CA THR A 331 -14.87 -7.28 7.28
C THR A 331 -15.11 -7.77 5.86
N ALA A 332 -14.17 -7.59 4.94
CA ALA A 332 -14.30 -8.07 3.55
C ALA A 332 -14.54 -9.59 3.50
N ARG A 333 -13.82 -10.39 4.31
CA ARG A 333 -14.03 -11.86 4.39
C ARG A 333 -15.43 -12.22 4.89
N TRP A 334 -15.89 -11.59 5.95
CA TRP A 334 -17.24 -11.83 6.49
C TRP A 334 -18.34 -11.41 5.51
N VAL A 335 -18.21 -10.23 4.90
CA VAL A 335 -19.17 -9.76 3.90
C VAL A 335 -19.19 -10.67 2.68
N MET A 336 -18.04 -11.14 2.19
CA MET A 336 -17.99 -12.13 1.10
C MET A 336 -18.71 -13.42 1.47
N LEU A 337 -18.50 -13.96 2.68
CA LEU A 337 -19.19 -15.16 3.13
C LEU A 337 -20.71 -14.96 3.17
N ILE A 338 -21.17 -13.82 3.68
CA ILE A 338 -22.60 -13.46 3.70
C ILE A 338 -23.15 -13.38 2.27
N VAL A 339 -22.44 -12.76 1.34
CA VAL A 339 -22.85 -12.67 -0.08
C VAL A 339 -22.93 -14.05 -0.74
N ILE A 340 -21.96 -14.93 -0.50
CA ILE A 340 -21.97 -16.31 -1.02
C ILE A 340 -23.18 -17.07 -0.49
N LEU A 341 -23.44 -17.00 0.82
CA LEU A 341 -24.59 -17.66 1.43
C LEU A 341 -25.91 -17.08 0.92
N PHE A 342 -26.03 -15.76 0.86
CA PHE A 342 -27.21 -15.07 0.35
C PHE A 342 -27.51 -15.47 -1.10
N THR A 343 -26.54 -15.33 -2.00
CA THR A 343 -26.71 -15.69 -3.42
C THR A 343 -26.96 -17.18 -3.62
N GLY A 344 -26.35 -18.04 -2.81
CA GLY A 344 -26.61 -19.47 -2.81
C GLY A 344 -28.07 -19.76 -2.48
N ILE A 345 -28.55 -19.24 -1.33
CA ILE A 345 -29.93 -19.44 -0.89
C ILE A 345 -30.95 -18.92 -1.91
N THR A 346 -30.74 -17.73 -2.47
CA THR A 346 -31.70 -17.15 -3.44
C THR A 346 -31.75 -17.92 -4.76
N THR A 347 -30.73 -18.72 -5.09
CA THR A 347 -30.67 -19.50 -6.32
C THR A 347 -31.04 -20.98 -6.13
N ILE A 348 -31.19 -21.48 -4.89
CA ILE A 348 -31.66 -22.85 -4.59
C ILE A 348 -32.92 -23.26 -5.38
N PRO A 349 -33.96 -22.41 -5.56
CA PRO A 349 -35.16 -22.84 -6.30
C PRO A 349 -34.90 -23.28 -7.74
N SER A 350 -33.77 -22.88 -8.35
CA SER A 350 -33.37 -23.39 -9.67
C SER A 350 -33.10 -24.90 -9.67
N VAL A 351 -32.65 -25.48 -8.55
CA VAL A 351 -32.40 -26.93 -8.43
C VAL A 351 -33.71 -27.71 -8.43
N THR A 352 -34.77 -27.15 -7.84
CA THR A 352 -36.08 -27.82 -7.76
C THR A 352 -36.93 -27.60 -9.00
N ASN A 353 -36.68 -26.52 -9.74
CA ASN A 353 -37.49 -26.12 -10.88
C ASN A 353 -37.12 -26.79 -12.19
N PHE A 354 -35.93 -27.36 -12.32
CA PHE A 354 -35.47 -27.94 -13.57
C PHE A 354 -35.39 -29.45 -13.44
N ASP A 355 -35.94 -30.16 -14.41
CA ASP A 355 -35.88 -31.62 -14.49
C ASP A 355 -35.66 -32.05 -15.94
N VAL A 356 -35.26 -33.31 -16.14
CA VAL A 356 -35.11 -33.88 -17.47
C VAL A 356 -36.50 -34.29 -17.97
N ASP A 357 -36.85 -33.87 -19.19
CA ASP A 357 -38.13 -34.26 -19.79
C ASP A 357 -38.06 -35.67 -20.38
N ASP A 358 -38.70 -36.64 -19.72
CA ASP A 358 -38.73 -38.03 -20.15
C ASP A 358 -39.64 -38.27 -21.36
N THR A 359 -40.48 -37.29 -21.76
CA THR A 359 -41.62 -37.58 -22.64
C THR A 359 -41.37 -37.48 -24.13
N ASN A 360 -40.48 -36.60 -24.62
CA ASN A 360 -40.14 -36.53 -26.06
C ASN A 360 -38.92 -35.65 -26.43
N ASN A 361 -38.28 -34.97 -25.49
CA ASN A 361 -37.11 -34.12 -25.76
C ASN A 361 -36.00 -34.44 -24.77
N ILE A 362 -34.86 -34.92 -25.26
CA ILE A 362 -33.64 -35.09 -24.48
C ILE A 362 -33.15 -33.68 -24.12
N GLY A 363 -33.59 -33.15 -22.98
CA GLY A 363 -33.25 -31.78 -22.57
C GLY A 363 -33.66 -31.46 -21.14
N CYS A 364 -32.92 -30.53 -20.54
CA CYS A 364 -33.20 -29.98 -19.21
C CYS A 364 -34.28 -28.90 -19.34
N THR A 365 -35.49 -29.16 -18.84
CA THR A 365 -36.65 -28.26 -18.99
C THR A 365 -37.16 -27.78 -17.62
N SER A 366 -37.86 -26.64 -17.61
CA SER A 366 -38.49 -26.12 -16.39
C SER A 366 -39.77 -26.89 -16.08
N SER A 367 -40.02 -27.12 -14.79
CA SER A 367 -41.24 -27.67 -14.22
C SER A 367 -42.49 -26.97 -14.78
N PRO A 368 -43.60 -27.70 -15.00
CA PRO A 368 -44.82 -27.16 -15.60
C PRO A 368 -45.54 -26.12 -14.74
N ASN A 369 -45.07 -25.82 -13.52
CA ASN A 369 -45.65 -24.76 -12.69
C ASN A 369 -45.29 -23.36 -13.21
N VAL A 370 -46.07 -22.89 -14.19
CA VAL A 370 -45.89 -21.61 -14.88
C VAL A 370 -45.85 -20.42 -13.89
N LEU A 371 -46.75 -20.41 -12.90
CA LEU A 371 -46.84 -19.30 -11.95
C LEU A 371 -45.57 -19.20 -11.10
N PHE A 372 -45.05 -20.33 -10.61
CA PHE A 372 -43.81 -20.35 -9.83
C PHE A 372 -42.62 -19.87 -10.66
N ASN A 373 -42.50 -20.34 -11.90
CA ASN A 373 -41.41 -19.95 -12.80
C ASN A 373 -41.43 -18.44 -13.12
N GLN A 374 -42.61 -17.87 -13.35
CA GLN A 374 -42.77 -16.43 -13.58
C GLN A 374 -42.35 -15.61 -12.37
N VAL A 375 -42.83 -15.97 -11.16
CA VAL A 375 -42.47 -15.27 -9.93
C VAL A 375 -40.97 -15.39 -9.64
N TYR A 376 -40.40 -16.58 -9.82
CA TYR A 376 -38.96 -16.82 -9.65
C TYR A 376 -38.14 -15.94 -10.61
N LEU A 377 -38.49 -15.92 -11.90
CA LEU A 377 -37.81 -15.10 -12.89
C LEU A 377 -37.87 -13.62 -12.54
N ILE A 378 -39.05 -13.11 -12.14
CA ILE A 378 -39.21 -11.71 -11.70
C ILE A 378 -38.29 -11.39 -10.53
N ILE A 379 -38.22 -12.28 -9.53
CA ILE A 379 -37.33 -12.12 -8.36
C ILE A 379 -35.86 -12.09 -8.80
N GLN A 380 -35.43 -13.01 -9.69
CA GLN A 380 -34.04 -13.02 -10.17
C GLN A 380 -33.70 -11.76 -10.95
N VAL A 381 -34.60 -11.27 -11.81
CA VAL A 381 -34.41 -10.01 -12.55
C VAL A 381 -34.27 -8.83 -11.58
N ILE A 382 -35.14 -8.73 -10.57
CA ILE A 382 -35.05 -7.65 -9.58
C ILE A 382 -33.72 -7.71 -8.82
N LEU A 383 -33.30 -8.89 -8.35
CA LEU A 383 -32.06 -9.04 -7.57
C LEU A 383 -30.81 -8.76 -8.43
N LEU A 384 -30.73 -9.36 -9.62
CA LEU A 384 -29.54 -9.29 -10.47
C LEU A 384 -29.46 -8.01 -11.28
N VAL A 385 -30.54 -7.64 -11.97
CA VAL A 385 -30.54 -6.58 -12.99
C VAL A 385 -30.84 -5.22 -12.39
N ILE A 386 -31.64 -5.16 -11.32
CA ILE A 386 -32.04 -3.88 -10.73
C ILE A 386 -31.20 -3.56 -9.50
N ILE A 387 -31.24 -4.41 -8.46
CA ILE A 387 -30.66 -4.08 -7.16
C ILE A 387 -29.14 -3.97 -7.23
N SER A 388 -28.45 -4.96 -7.80
CA SER A 388 -26.98 -4.95 -7.81
C SER A 388 -26.40 -3.77 -8.63
N PRO A 389 -26.87 -3.48 -9.86
CA PRO A 389 -26.44 -2.30 -10.60
C PRO A 389 -26.82 -0.98 -9.92
N PHE A 390 -28.01 -0.87 -9.33
CA PHE A 390 -28.42 0.32 -8.59
C PHE A 390 -27.47 0.61 -7.42
N LEU A 391 -27.13 -0.40 -6.62
CA LEU A 391 -26.18 -0.27 -5.52
C LEU A 391 -24.77 0.08 -6.01
N MET A 392 -24.33 -0.52 -7.12
CA MET A 392 -23.04 -0.21 -7.72
C MET A 392 -22.97 1.26 -8.17
N ILE A 393 -24.01 1.76 -8.84
CA ILE A 393 -24.13 3.16 -9.26
C ILE A 393 -24.13 4.08 -8.04
N LEU A 394 -24.92 3.76 -7.02
CA LEU A 394 -24.98 4.52 -5.77
C LEU A 394 -23.60 4.64 -5.11
N PHE A 395 -22.90 3.53 -4.88
CA PHE A 395 -21.57 3.54 -4.27
C PHE A 395 -20.53 4.19 -5.17
N GLY A 396 -20.66 4.07 -6.50
CA GLY A 396 -19.82 4.78 -7.47
C GLY A 396 -19.94 6.29 -7.33
N PHE A 397 -21.17 6.81 -7.31
CA PHE A 397 -21.43 8.24 -7.10
C PHE A 397 -20.92 8.73 -5.75
N LEU A 398 -21.18 7.97 -4.67
CA LEU A 398 -20.69 8.32 -3.33
C LEU A 398 -19.15 8.33 -3.26
N THR A 399 -18.48 7.42 -3.97
CA THR A 399 -17.01 7.40 -4.08
C THR A 399 -16.51 8.66 -4.78
N ILE A 400 -17.10 9.02 -5.92
CA ILE A 400 -16.76 10.24 -6.68
C ILE A 400 -16.99 11.49 -5.82
N TYR A 401 -18.12 11.57 -5.13
CA TYR A 401 -18.44 12.66 -4.21
C TYR A 401 -17.39 12.81 -3.10
N ASN A 402 -17.00 11.70 -2.46
CA ASN A 402 -15.97 11.71 -1.42
C ASN A 402 -14.61 12.19 -1.95
N ILE A 403 -14.23 11.77 -3.16
CA ILE A 403 -12.99 12.23 -3.81
C ILE A 403 -13.04 13.73 -4.09
N HIS A 404 -14.15 14.24 -4.64
CA HIS A 404 -14.30 15.69 -4.89
C HIS A 404 -14.26 16.51 -3.61
N LYS A 405 -14.98 16.07 -2.56
CA LYS A 405 -14.98 16.71 -1.25
C LYS A 405 -13.58 16.71 -0.64
N SER A 406 -12.86 15.59 -0.75
CA SER A 406 -11.46 15.49 -0.31
C SER A 406 -10.57 16.50 -1.04
N ASN A 407 -10.67 16.58 -2.37
CA ASN A 407 -9.89 17.51 -3.18
C ASN A 407 -10.22 18.99 -2.88
N GLN A 408 -11.49 19.32 -2.64
CA GLN A 408 -11.90 20.68 -2.26
C GLN A 408 -11.32 21.08 -0.90
N ASN A 409 -11.37 20.18 0.09
CA ASN A 409 -10.76 20.43 1.40
C ASN A 409 -9.25 20.62 1.29
N HIS A 410 -8.56 19.81 0.45
CA HIS A 410 -7.13 20.00 0.19
C HIS A 410 -6.85 21.35 -0.50
N GLY A 411 -7.67 21.76 -1.47
CA GLY A 411 -7.53 23.05 -2.15
C GLY A 411 -7.76 24.25 -1.22
N MET A 412 -8.74 24.17 -0.32
CA MET A 412 -8.99 25.19 0.70
C MET A 412 -7.84 25.27 1.70
N ALA A 413 -7.34 24.14 2.19
CA ALA A 413 -6.18 24.12 3.08
C ALA A 413 -4.93 24.76 2.44
N ILE A 414 -4.74 24.62 1.12
CA ILE A 414 -3.66 25.29 0.38
C ILE A 414 -3.91 26.79 0.25
N ARG A 415 -5.14 27.24 -0.04
CA ARG A 415 -5.48 28.67 -0.21
C ARG A 415 -5.54 29.45 1.10
N TYR A 416 -5.95 28.82 2.19
CA TYR A 416 -6.01 29.42 3.52
C TYR A 416 -4.68 29.40 4.26
N ARG A 417 -3.60 28.94 3.60
CA ARG A 417 -2.24 29.15 4.09
C ARG A 417 -2.03 30.67 4.14
N PRO A 418 -2.06 31.31 5.32
CA PRO A 418 -1.83 32.74 5.40
C PRO A 418 -0.46 32.98 4.77
N SER A 419 -0.37 33.93 3.86
CA SER A 419 0.92 34.41 3.38
C SER A 419 1.63 35.10 4.55
N GLU A 420 2.20 34.31 5.46
CA GLU A 420 3.07 34.76 6.54
C GLU A 420 4.32 35.49 6.00
N GLY A 421 4.48 35.60 4.67
CA GLY A 421 5.48 36.43 4.01
C GLY A 421 5.05 37.85 3.63
N GLN A 422 3.89 38.36 4.10
CA GLN A 422 3.48 39.77 3.87
C GLN A 422 3.45 40.64 5.13
N LEU A 423 3.93 40.12 6.26
CA LEU A 423 4.23 40.89 7.48
C LEU A 423 5.71 40.72 7.82
N ALA A 424 6.58 41.22 6.96
CA ALA A 424 7.99 41.48 7.25
C ALA A 424 8.46 42.67 6.42
#